data_AF-A2DIP6-F1
#
_entry.id   AF-A2DIP6-F1
#
_cell.length_a   1.000
_cell.length_b   1.000
_cell.length_c   1.000
_cell.angle_alpha   90.00
_cell.angle_beta   90.00
_cell.angle_gamma   90.00
#
_symmetry.space_group_name_H-M   'P 1'
#
loop_
_entity.id
_entity.type
_entity.pdbx_description
1 polymer ?
#
loop_
_entity_poly.entity_id
_entity_poly.type
_entity_poly.pdbx_seq_one_letter_code
_entity_poly.pdbx_strand_id
1 'polypeptide(L)'
;MMFFLAYSNLLLNYTDSSSKQGSLTAGNYEIECFGAQGGSYSDSKPGGPGAYARVQFKVTNTMSYVIQAGMQGNGISGGLPDGGNASEDGYCGGGGSSRAILNETLMIVAAGGSGSNYYYYGAPGGGNNTYFWKEPYKNVFEERSDPSYLTGTNHGGDAEDGSGGGAGCKGGKGGENSDTITSIGISGTSCISPSSSFTFTEIINGKNKPNYGDGYVKITYDYLCISNCIDCDNGSSCNKCDSSHVKYKNKCEYQSCPNSTFQVGTECFDCRSNCEKCRNSTTCTRCEQGFFMKGNECVSSCGIGYYSDTENRVCTACTVSHCSNCLSNPSTCDACNNPFVLFDNKCADTECPTHYYNNSFICHECSENCLNCTSKYKCTACRSTSFRINKKGNCTLINTASYKDFFDVQTFSRRIQKNRNI
;
A
#
# COMPACT_ATOMS: atom_id res chain seq x y z
N MET A 1 28.46 15.51 -11.95
CA MET A 1 27.11 14.97 -12.21
C MET A 1 26.17 15.74 -11.29
N MET A 2 25.56 16.79 -11.83
CA MET A 2 24.93 17.88 -11.08
C MET A 2 23.46 17.55 -10.77
N PHE A 3 23.19 17.49 -9.47
CA PHE A 3 21.96 17.79 -8.72
C PHE A 3 20.60 17.62 -9.41
N PHE A 4 19.84 16.64 -8.90
CA PHE A 4 18.39 16.54 -9.04
C PHE A 4 17.73 17.86 -8.64
N LEU A 5 16.96 18.43 -9.57
CA LEU A 5 15.92 19.41 -9.26
C LEU A 5 14.80 18.69 -8.50
N ALA A 6 14.94 18.57 -7.18
CA ALA A 6 13.82 18.21 -6.33
C ALA A 6 12.94 19.47 -6.17
N TYR A 7 11.69 19.38 -6.62
CA TYR A 7 10.67 20.36 -6.31
C TYR A 7 10.32 20.22 -4.82
N SER A 8 11.13 20.82 -3.94
CA SER A 8 10.85 20.86 -2.51
C SER A 8 9.63 21.75 -2.27
N ASN A 9 8.61 21.23 -1.61
CA ASN A 9 7.41 22.00 -1.28
C ASN A 9 7.58 22.68 0.08
N LEU A 10 7.15 23.93 0.17
CA LEU A 10 7.17 24.68 1.42
C LEU A 10 6.07 24.21 2.36
N LEU A 11 6.44 23.71 3.54
CA LEU A 11 5.49 23.36 4.59
C LEU A 11 5.22 24.56 5.49
N LEU A 12 6.28 25.26 5.89
CA LEU A 12 6.19 26.35 6.86
C LEU A 12 7.37 27.32 6.69
N ASN A 13 7.09 28.62 6.73
CA ASN A 13 8.08 29.68 6.90
C ASN A 13 7.64 30.56 8.08
N TYR A 14 8.47 30.66 9.11
CA TYR A 14 8.09 31.23 10.40
C TYR A 14 9.14 32.23 10.88
N THR A 15 8.72 33.47 11.18
CA THR A 15 9.59 34.64 11.41
C THR A 15 9.30 35.37 12.74
N ASP A 16 8.62 34.72 13.69
CA ASP A 16 8.14 35.32 14.95
C ASP A 16 8.82 34.66 16.17
N SER A 17 8.99 35.37 17.28
CA SER A 17 9.57 34.82 18.52
C SER A 17 8.61 33.93 19.32
N SER A 18 7.31 34.03 19.05
CA SER A 18 6.23 33.34 19.76
C SER A 18 6.05 31.88 19.30
N SER A 19 7.02 31.02 19.62
CA SER A 19 7.10 29.57 19.29
C SER A 19 5.90 28.91 18.57
N LYS A 20 6.15 28.25 17.44
CA LYS A 20 5.13 27.45 16.74
C LYS A 20 5.36 25.96 16.97
N GLN A 21 4.28 25.21 17.23
CA GLN A 21 4.33 23.76 17.40
C GLN A 21 3.40 23.03 16.41
N GLY A 22 3.72 21.77 16.13
CA GLY A 22 2.94 20.91 15.26
C GLY A 22 3.51 19.50 15.17
N SER A 23 3.15 18.78 14.10
CA SER A 23 3.67 17.45 13.81
C SER A 23 4.08 17.29 12.35
N LEU A 24 5.08 16.45 12.12
CA LEU A 24 5.54 15.97 10.82
C LEU A 24 5.06 14.53 10.65
N THR A 25 4.46 14.22 9.51
CA THR A 25 4.09 12.84 9.14
C THR A 25 5.30 12.11 8.55
N ALA A 26 5.15 10.84 8.17
CA ALA A 26 6.25 10.11 7.53
C ALA A 26 6.61 10.76 6.17
N GLY A 27 7.91 10.93 5.93
CA GLY A 27 8.41 11.63 4.73
C GLY A 27 9.88 12.04 4.84
N ASN A 28 10.38 12.74 3.82
CA ASN A 28 11.72 13.34 3.84
C ASN A 28 11.62 14.85 3.95
N TYR A 29 12.24 15.41 4.98
CA TYR A 29 12.12 16.81 5.36
C TYR A 29 13.47 17.53 5.37
N GLU A 30 13.38 18.83 5.22
CA GLU A 30 14.48 19.76 5.41
C GLU A 30 14.05 20.88 6.35
N ILE A 31 14.90 21.19 7.32
CA ILE A 31 14.74 22.34 8.21
C ILE A 31 15.94 23.26 8.00
N GLU A 32 15.64 24.52 7.71
CA GLU A 32 16.61 25.61 7.65
C GLU A 32 16.32 26.60 8.79
N CYS A 33 17.35 26.97 9.53
CA CYS A 33 17.30 28.00 10.56
C CYS A 33 18.27 29.13 10.21
N PHE A 34 17.78 30.37 10.28
CA PHE A 34 18.58 31.57 10.16
C PHE A 34 18.48 32.33 11.46
N GLY A 35 19.59 32.49 12.19
CA GLY A 35 19.63 33.27 13.42
C GLY A 35 19.36 34.74 13.13
N ALA A 36 18.89 35.49 14.13
CA ALA A 36 18.62 36.90 13.94
C ALA A 36 19.91 37.74 13.99
N GLN A 37 19.85 38.89 13.37
CA GLN A 37 20.87 39.91 13.49
C GLN A 37 20.89 40.48 14.92
N GLY A 38 22.04 40.93 15.39
CA GLY A 38 22.09 41.83 16.54
C GLY A 38 21.36 43.15 16.27
N GLY A 39 20.99 43.84 17.35
CA GLY A 39 20.34 45.14 17.26
C GLY A 39 21.20 46.20 16.59
N SER A 40 20.50 47.19 16.03
CA SER A 40 21.07 48.37 15.39
C SER A 40 20.18 49.57 15.64
N TYR A 41 20.79 50.74 15.86
CA TYR A 41 20.14 52.05 15.95
C TYR A 41 20.30 52.83 14.65
N SER A 42 19.54 53.92 14.45
CA SER A 42 19.56 54.75 13.23
C SER A 42 20.96 55.26 12.85
N ASP A 43 21.77 55.60 13.86
CA ASP A 43 23.11 56.16 13.71
C ASP A 43 24.23 55.20 14.16
N SER A 44 23.89 53.97 14.56
CA SER A 44 24.88 52.97 14.96
C SER A 44 25.34 52.12 13.78
N LYS A 45 26.46 51.42 13.94
CA LYS A 45 26.78 50.32 13.01
C LYS A 45 25.74 49.21 13.16
N PRO A 46 25.52 48.37 12.14
CA PRO A 46 24.59 47.25 12.25
C PRO A 46 25.13 46.18 13.21
N GLY A 47 24.22 45.54 13.94
CA GLY A 47 24.51 44.33 14.70
C GLY A 47 25.05 43.22 13.82
N GLY A 48 25.69 42.23 14.43
CA GLY A 48 26.29 41.12 13.71
C GLY A 48 25.20 40.32 13.00
N PRO A 49 25.42 39.89 11.74
CA PRO A 49 24.47 39.03 11.06
C PRO A 49 24.34 37.68 11.77
N GLY A 50 23.14 37.11 11.79
CA GLY A 50 22.92 35.78 12.33
C GLY A 50 23.50 34.67 11.44
N ALA A 51 23.71 33.50 12.03
CA ALA A 51 24.23 32.32 11.34
C ALA A 51 23.14 31.53 10.61
N TYR A 52 23.56 30.49 9.89
CA TYR A 52 22.71 29.56 9.18
C TYR A 52 22.98 28.12 9.62
N ALA A 53 21.92 27.34 9.81
CA ALA A 53 22.00 25.90 10.01
C ALA A 53 20.93 25.20 9.16
N ARG A 54 21.27 24.01 8.65
CA ARG A 54 20.37 23.18 7.84
C ARG A 54 20.53 21.71 8.21
N VAL A 55 19.41 20.99 8.24
CA VAL A 55 19.37 19.53 8.34
C VAL A 55 18.39 18.95 7.32
N GLN A 56 18.75 17.82 6.73
CA GLN A 56 17.83 16.95 5.99
C GLN A 56 17.70 15.63 6.74
N PHE A 57 16.47 15.11 6.84
CA PHE A 57 16.21 13.91 7.61
C PHE A 57 14.92 13.21 7.20
N LYS A 58 14.93 11.89 7.39
CA LYS A 58 13.77 11.04 7.18
C LYS A 58 12.98 10.92 8.48
N VAL A 59 11.68 11.16 8.40
CA VAL A 59 10.74 10.96 9.50
C VAL A 59 10.04 9.63 9.29
N THR A 60 10.21 8.71 10.25
CA THR A 60 9.45 7.46 10.33
C THR A 60 8.49 7.54 11.50
N ASN A 61 7.19 7.33 11.25
CA ASN A 61 6.09 7.70 12.16
C ASN A 61 5.95 9.21 12.39
N THR A 62 4.82 9.61 13.00
CA THR A 62 4.56 11.01 13.34
C THR A 62 5.58 11.52 14.37
N MET A 63 6.17 12.68 14.10
CA MET A 63 7.15 13.36 14.95
C MET A 63 6.61 14.73 15.37
N SER A 64 6.72 15.11 16.65
CA SER A 64 6.33 16.45 17.10
C SER A 64 7.47 17.44 16.85
N TYR A 65 7.12 18.69 16.56
CA TYR A 65 8.07 19.79 16.46
C TYR A 65 7.64 21.02 17.23
N VAL A 66 8.62 21.77 17.73
CA VAL A 66 8.49 23.16 18.19
C VAL A 66 9.58 23.96 17.52
N ILE A 67 9.22 25.07 16.87
CA ILE A 67 10.17 25.99 16.25
C ILE A 67 10.05 27.37 16.88
N GLN A 68 11.18 28.07 16.97
CA GLN A 68 11.26 29.45 17.44
C GLN A 68 12.18 30.20 16.47
N ALA A 69 11.70 31.32 15.92
CA ALA A 69 12.53 32.19 15.12
C ALA A 69 13.15 33.26 16.03
N GLY A 70 14.41 33.57 15.77
CA GLY A 70 15.09 34.71 16.38
C GLY A 70 14.47 36.01 15.90
N MET A 71 14.46 37.01 16.78
CA MET A 71 14.18 38.40 16.48
C MET A 71 15.46 39.20 16.62
N GLN A 72 15.54 40.27 15.84
CA GLN A 72 16.60 41.25 15.98
C GLN A 72 16.53 41.92 17.36
N GLY A 73 17.69 42.21 17.95
CA GLY A 73 17.75 43.06 19.14
C GLY A 73 17.18 44.45 18.86
N ASN A 74 16.51 45.06 19.83
CA ASN A 74 15.86 46.36 19.67
C ASN A 74 16.34 47.35 20.72
N GLY A 75 17.14 48.34 20.29
CA GLY A 75 17.85 49.21 21.21
C GLY A 75 18.69 48.38 22.18
N ILE A 76 18.59 48.67 23.48
CA ILE A 76 19.30 47.92 24.53
C ILE A 76 18.75 46.50 24.76
N SER A 77 17.53 46.21 24.30
CA SER A 77 16.90 44.92 24.56
C SER A 77 17.44 43.84 23.62
N GLY A 78 17.81 42.70 24.20
CA GLY A 78 18.14 41.50 23.46
C GLY A 78 16.96 40.96 22.65
N GLY A 79 17.24 40.43 21.47
CA GLY A 79 16.26 39.81 20.59
C GLY A 79 15.82 38.45 21.12
N LEU A 80 14.52 38.16 21.05
CA LEU A 80 13.98 36.87 21.49
C LEU A 80 14.17 35.78 20.43
N PRO A 81 14.36 34.50 20.78
CA PRO A 81 14.66 34.03 22.12
C PRO A 81 16.14 34.25 22.46
N ASP A 82 16.36 34.61 23.71
CA ASP A 82 17.63 34.47 24.42
C ASP A 82 18.80 35.37 23.97
N GLY A 83 18.54 36.46 23.22
CA GLY A 83 19.55 37.49 22.96
C GLY A 83 19.91 38.26 24.24
N GLY A 84 21.19 38.61 24.41
CA GLY A 84 21.64 39.38 25.57
C GLY A 84 21.30 40.86 25.47
N ASN A 85 21.03 41.51 26.58
CA ASN A 85 20.79 42.95 26.66
C ASN A 85 22.11 43.74 26.61
N ALA A 86 22.06 44.98 26.13
CA ALA A 86 23.15 45.94 26.24
C ALA A 86 23.12 46.70 27.56
N SER A 87 24.20 47.39 27.91
CA SER A 87 24.33 48.11 29.17
C SER A 87 23.61 49.47 29.18
N GLU A 88 23.66 50.21 28.07
CA GLU A 88 23.12 51.57 27.98
C GLU A 88 22.79 52.00 26.54
N ASP A 89 22.12 53.14 26.41
CA ASP A 89 21.77 53.75 25.12
C ASP A 89 23.03 54.05 24.29
N GLY A 90 23.00 53.70 23.01
CA GLY A 90 24.15 53.78 22.10
C GLY A 90 24.87 52.45 21.86
N TYR A 91 24.55 51.45 22.66
CA TYR A 91 24.80 50.04 22.39
C TYR A 91 23.51 49.33 22.03
N CYS A 92 23.63 48.16 21.42
CA CYS A 92 22.47 47.37 21.03
C CYS A 92 22.50 45.96 21.63
N GLY A 93 21.31 45.40 21.88
CA GLY A 93 21.15 44.02 22.31
C GLY A 93 21.56 43.02 21.24
N GLY A 94 21.90 41.80 21.64
CA GLY A 94 22.20 40.69 20.75
C GLY A 94 20.96 40.15 20.05
N GLY A 95 21.15 39.46 18.94
CA GLY A 95 20.09 38.80 18.18
C GLY A 95 19.68 37.49 18.82
N GLY A 96 18.39 37.17 18.71
CA GLY A 96 17.84 35.89 19.15
C GLY A 96 18.26 34.72 18.26
N SER A 97 18.19 33.51 18.81
CA SER A 97 18.53 32.28 18.08
C SER A 97 17.31 31.70 17.38
N SER A 98 17.50 31.19 16.17
CA SER A 98 16.46 30.42 15.47
C SER A 98 16.71 28.94 15.67
N ARG A 99 15.70 28.19 16.10
CA ARG A 99 15.86 26.79 16.48
C ARG A 99 14.65 25.91 16.20
N ALA A 100 14.91 24.62 16.04
CA ALA A 100 13.88 23.59 16.02
C ALA A 100 14.16 22.49 17.06
N ILE A 101 13.11 22.15 17.80
CA ILE A 101 13.04 21.09 18.79
C ILE A 101 12.17 20.01 18.18
N LEU A 102 12.71 18.80 18.03
CA LEU A 102 11.99 17.64 17.48
C LEU A 102 11.87 16.58 18.57
N ASN A 103 10.66 16.06 18.82
CA ASN A 103 10.38 15.13 19.93
C ASN A 103 11.06 15.56 21.24
N GLU A 104 10.83 16.82 21.64
CA GLU A 104 11.36 17.42 22.88
C GLU A 104 12.89 17.57 22.96
N THR A 105 13.62 17.20 21.90
CA THR A 105 15.08 17.36 21.81
C THR A 105 15.41 18.58 20.98
N LEU A 106 16.26 19.48 21.49
CA LEU A 106 16.77 20.61 20.73
C LEU A 106 17.72 20.10 19.64
N MET A 107 17.29 20.15 18.37
CA MET A 107 17.99 19.47 17.28
C MET A 107 18.89 20.39 16.47
N ILE A 108 18.43 21.61 16.21
CA ILE A 108 19.13 22.56 15.35
C ILE A 108 18.96 23.96 15.91
N VAL A 109 20.07 24.70 15.98
CA VAL A 109 20.10 26.10 16.39
C VAL A 109 21.04 26.86 15.48
N ALA A 110 20.53 27.94 14.91
CA ALA A 110 21.32 28.97 14.25
C ALA A 110 21.51 30.14 15.21
N ALA A 111 22.77 30.48 15.50
CA ALA A 111 23.12 31.54 16.44
C ALA A 111 22.71 32.92 15.94
N GLY A 112 22.27 33.76 16.88
CA GLY A 112 22.11 35.18 16.66
C GLY A 112 23.46 35.89 16.67
N GLY A 113 23.56 36.99 15.94
CA GLY A 113 24.73 37.87 16.03
C GLY A 113 24.72 38.71 17.31
N SER A 114 25.88 39.23 17.72
CA SER A 114 25.93 40.15 18.85
C SER A 114 25.40 41.53 18.47
N GLY A 115 25.04 42.32 19.47
CA GLY A 115 24.70 43.71 19.26
C GLY A 115 25.89 44.55 18.80
N SER A 116 25.59 45.75 18.32
CA SER A 116 26.55 46.75 17.83
C SER A 116 26.67 47.96 18.76
N ASN A 117 27.50 48.91 18.37
CA ASN A 117 27.51 50.26 18.95
C ASN A 117 27.74 51.33 17.86
N TYR A 118 27.89 52.60 18.26
CA TYR A 118 28.13 53.70 17.32
C TYR A 118 29.37 53.53 16.43
N TYR A 119 30.40 52.87 16.92
CA TYR A 119 31.71 52.82 16.29
C TYR A 119 31.98 51.50 15.56
N TYR A 120 31.43 50.39 16.05
CA TYR A 120 31.75 49.04 15.58
C TYR A 120 30.51 48.19 15.32
N TYR A 121 30.62 47.41 14.26
CA TYR A 121 29.68 46.35 13.91
C TYR A 121 29.60 45.31 15.03
N GLY A 122 28.48 44.59 15.11
CA GLY A 122 28.38 43.42 15.98
C GLY A 122 29.10 42.20 15.41
N ALA A 123 29.43 41.25 16.28
CA ALA A 123 30.03 39.97 15.95
C ALA A 123 29.03 39.07 15.19
N PRO A 124 29.41 38.52 14.02
CA PRO A 124 28.56 37.56 13.29
C PRO A 124 28.24 36.33 14.13
N GLY A 125 27.05 35.75 13.97
CA GLY A 125 26.66 34.49 14.59
C GLY A 125 27.69 33.39 14.32
N GLY A 126 28.07 32.64 15.35
CA GLY A 126 29.09 31.60 15.27
C GLY A 126 28.66 30.35 14.49
N GLY A 127 29.65 29.61 13.99
CA GLY A 127 29.45 28.34 13.30
C GLY A 127 29.24 27.17 14.26
N ASN A 128 29.72 25.97 13.89
CA ASN A 128 29.57 24.78 14.71
C ASN A 128 30.51 24.83 15.93
N ASN A 129 29.97 24.98 17.14
CA ASN A 129 30.75 25.13 18.37
C ASN A 129 31.84 26.22 18.29
N THR A 130 31.60 27.26 17.50
CA THR A 130 32.49 28.40 17.29
C THR A 130 31.73 29.69 17.52
N TYR A 131 32.44 30.77 17.79
CA TYR A 131 31.91 32.11 18.00
C TYR A 131 32.83 33.15 17.37
N PHE A 132 32.31 34.36 17.18
CA PHE A 132 33.11 35.50 16.75
C PHE A 132 33.38 36.42 17.92
N TRP A 133 34.64 36.80 18.02
CA TRP A 133 35.12 37.78 18.97
C TRP A 133 35.88 38.89 18.25
N LYS A 134 35.77 40.10 18.79
CA LYS A 134 36.46 41.28 18.26
C LYS A 134 37.77 41.47 19.00
N GLU A 135 38.87 41.51 18.26
CA GLU A 135 40.14 41.84 18.88
C GLU A 135 40.16 43.29 19.41
N PRO A 136 40.78 43.57 20.57
CA PRO A 136 40.97 44.92 21.06
C PRO A 136 41.68 45.78 20.00
N TYR A 137 41.16 46.98 19.78
CA TYR A 137 41.72 47.99 18.87
C TYR A 137 41.79 47.61 17.38
N LYS A 138 41.21 46.47 16.95
CA LYS A 138 41.10 46.09 15.54
C LYS A 138 39.64 46.01 15.08
N ASN A 139 39.42 46.27 13.79
CA ASN A 139 38.12 46.14 13.12
C ASN A 139 37.93 44.77 12.48
N VAL A 140 38.49 43.73 13.09
CA VAL A 140 38.47 42.36 12.53
C VAL A 140 37.85 41.42 13.54
N PHE A 141 36.88 40.64 13.08
CA PHE A 141 36.29 39.54 13.84
C PHE A 141 37.01 38.24 13.50
N GLU A 142 37.42 37.54 14.55
CA GLU A 142 38.03 36.21 14.46
C GLU A 142 37.06 35.15 14.96
N GLU A 143 36.96 34.06 14.21
CA GLU A 143 36.21 32.88 14.63
C GLU A 143 37.08 32.02 15.56
N ARG A 144 36.56 31.69 16.74
CA ARG A 144 37.26 30.91 17.77
C ARG A 144 36.36 29.81 18.32
N SER A 145 36.96 28.83 18.98
CA SER A 145 36.28 27.65 19.52
C SER A 145 36.52 27.42 21.02
N ASP A 146 37.06 28.42 21.74
CA ASP A 146 37.33 28.33 23.18
C ASP A 146 36.04 28.55 24.00
N PRO A 147 35.51 27.52 24.69
CA PRO A 147 34.25 27.63 25.42
C PRO A 147 34.27 28.61 26.60
N SER A 148 35.45 29.03 27.10
CA SER A 148 35.58 29.92 28.26
C SER A 148 34.99 31.33 28.03
N TYR A 149 34.75 31.68 26.77
CA TYR A 149 34.19 32.97 26.33
C TYR A 149 32.69 32.92 26.02
N LEU A 150 32.04 31.78 26.26
CA LEU A 150 30.61 31.58 26.11
C LEU A 150 29.95 31.54 27.50
N THR A 151 28.65 31.81 27.58
CA THR A 151 27.90 31.79 28.85
C THR A 151 27.66 30.37 29.36
N GLY A 152 27.82 29.35 28.50
CA GLY A 152 27.46 27.97 28.80
C GLY A 152 25.96 27.71 28.87
N THR A 153 25.13 28.72 28.59
CA THR A 153 23.66 28.62 28.48
C THR A 153 23.23 28.97 27.06
N ASN A 154 21.97 28.78 26.68
CA ASN A 154 21.49 29.22 25.37
C ASN A 154 21.36 30.75 25.23
N HIS A 155 21.46 31.47 26.36
CA HIS A 155 21.28 32.92 26.43
C HIS A 155 22.57 33.66 26.16
N GLY A 156 22.48 34.64 25.27
CA GLY A 156 23.44 35.70 25.16
C GLY A 156 23.57 36.39 26.51
N GLY A 157 24.80 36.62 26.94
CA GLY A 157 25.09 37.33 28.16
C GLY A 157 24.67 38.78 28.03
N ASP A 158 24.02 39.28 29.07
CA ASP A 158 23.79 40.70 29.25
C ASP A 158 25.15 41.40 29.42
N ALA A 159 25.29 42.58 28.81
CA ALA A 159 26.51 43.35 28.90
C ALA A 159 26.60 44.06 30.26
N GLU A 160 27.75 43.97 30.91
CA GLU A 160 28.09 44.84 32.05
C GLU A 160 28.45 46.24 31.55
N ASP A 161 29.19 46.29 30.44
CA ASP A 161 29.37 47.48 29.61
C ASP A 161 29.44 47.07 28.14
N GLY A 162 28.66 47.72 27.29
CA GLY A 162 28.69 47.55 25.85
C GLY A 162 27.49 46.83 25.26
N SER A 163 27.72 46.13 24.15
CA SER A 163 26.66 45.45 23.40
C SER A 163 26.37 44.04 23.92
N GLY A 164 25.11 43.63 23.78
CA GLY A 164 24.65 42.32 24.24
C GLY A 164 25.20 41.17 23.40
N GLY A 165 25.42 40.03 24.06
CA GLY A 165 25.88 38.80 23.42
C GLY A 165 24.83 38.15 22.53
N GLY A 166 25.25 37.46 21.47
CA GLY A 166 24.34 36.73 20.59
C GLY A 166 23.85 35.41 21.21
N ALA A 167 22.59 35.05 20.95
CA ALA A 167 22.01 33.77 21.39
C ALA A 167 22.56 32.57 20.60
N GLY A 168 22.44 31.35 21.12
CA GLY A 168 22.84 30.14 20.42
C GLY A 168 22.70 28.87 21.27
N CYS A 169 23.37 27.78 20.90
CA CYS A 169 23.47 26.59 21.77
C CYS A 169 24.33 26.86 23.02
N LYS A 170 25.30 27.75 22.85
CA LYS A 170 25.95 28.46 23.94
C LYS A 170 25.94 29.92 23.52
N GLY A 171 25.23 30.76 24.24
CA GLY A 171 25.19 32.18 23.98
C GLY A 171 26.55 32.81 24.22
N GLY A 172 26.83 33.86 23.46
CA GLY A 172 28.04 34.63 23.61
C GLY A 172 27.94 35.54 24.83
N LYS A 173 29.07 35.85 25.46
CA LYS A 173 29.10 36.82 26.56
C LYS A 173 28.76 38.23 26.08
N GLY A 174 28.14 39.03 26.95
CA GLY A 174 27.97 40.46 26.72
C GLY A 174 29.31 41.18 26.79
N GLY A 175 29.31 42.48 26.47
CA GLY A 175 30.50 43.30 26.68
C GLY A 175 30.87 43.38 28.18
N GLU A 176 32.15 43.26 28.47
CA GLU A 176 32.76 43.40 29.81
C GLU A 176 33.98 44.32 29.65
N ASN A 177 33.82 45.67 29.67
CA ASN A 177 34.94 46.64 29.81
C ASN A 177 34.47 48.11 29.75
N SER A 178 34.72 48.91 30.80
CA SER A 178 34.33 50.33 30.95
C SER A 178 35.06 51.33 30.04
N ASP A 179 36.07 50.90 29.26
CA ASP A 179 36.85 51.76 28.37
C ASP A 179 36.19 51.81 26.97
N THR A 180 34.96 52.33 26.96
CA THR A 180 34.09 53.00 25.96
C THR A 180 34.17 52.75 24.44
N ILE A 181 35.10 51.97 23.89
CA ILE A 181 35.26 51.85 22.43
C ILE A 181 35.22 50.39 21.95
N THR A 182 35.68 49.39 22.70
CA THR A 182 35.77 48.00 22.18
C THR A 182 34.77 47.00 22.74
N SER A 183 33.80 47.43 23.55
CA SER A 183 32.84 46.56 24.27
C SER A 183 31.74 46.01 23.35
N ILE A 184 32.14 45.22 22.34
CA ILE A 184 31.21 44.46 21.50
C ILE A 184 31.05 43.06 22.10
N GLY A 185 29.79 42.67 22.33
CA GLY A 185 29.43 41.34 22.78
C GLY A 185 29.94 40.24 21.83
N ILE A 186 30.15 39.06 22.38
CA ILE A 186 30.52 37.86 21.63
C ILE A 186 29.25 37.26 21.03
N SER A 187 29.35 36.67 19.84
CA SER A 187 28.22 35.94 19.26
C SER A 187 28.04 34.56 19.91
N GLY A 188 26.81 34.04 19.85
CA GLY A 188 26.56 32.65 20.24
C GLY A 188 27.11 31.67 19.22
N THR A 189 27.09 30.38 19.59
CA THR A 189 27.42 29.28 18.67
C THR A 189 26.19 28.60 18.10
N SER A 190 26.27 28.21 16.83
CA SER A 190 25.29 27.31 16.21
C SER A 190 25.63 25.87 16.56
N CYS A 191 24.63 24.98 16.56
CA CYS A 191 24.87 23.56 16.71
C CYS A 191 23.74 22.73 16.11
N ILE A 192 24.08 21.48 15.79
CA ILE A 192 23.15 20.44 15.39
C ILE A 192 23.41 19.23 16.29
N SER A 193 22.37 18.76 16.98
CA SER A 193 22.45 17.56 17.81
C SER A 193 22.53 16.32 16.91
N PRO A 194 23.49 15.40 17.12
CA PRO A 194 23.63 14.21 16.29
C PRO A 194 22.37 13.33 16.30
N SER A 195 21.97 12.85 15.13
CA SER A 195 20.86 11.89 14.98
C SER A 195 21.14 10.92 13.84
N SER A 196 20.76 9.65 14.03
CA SER A 196 20.85 8.63 12.98
C SER A 196 19.85 8.84 11.84
N SER A 197 18.82 9.66 12.04
CA SER A 197 17.85 10.00 11.00
C SER A 197 18.34 11.06 10.01
N PHE A 198 19.45 11.73 10.33
CA PHE A 198 19.98 12.84 9.53
C PHE A 198 20.78 12.28 8.35
N THR A 199 20.42 12.74 7.16
CA THR A 199 21.09 12.39 5.90
C THR A 199 22.07 13.47 5.47
N PHE A 200 21.81 14.71 5.88
CA PHE A 200 22.66 15.87 5.61
C PHE A 200 22.57 16.89 6.74
N THR A 201 23.69 17.52 7.07
CA THR A 201 23.78 18.59 8.06
C THR A 201 24.76 19.65 7.58
N GLU A 202 24.42 20.92 7.74
CA GLU A 202 25.27 22.04 7.37
C GLU A 202 25.13 23.18 8.37
N ILE A 203 26.25 23.78 8.76
CA ILE A 203 26.29 25.00 9.56
C ILE A 203 27.22 25.97 8.85
N ILE A 204 26.73 27.19 8.62
CA ILE A 204 27.49 28.28 8.02
C ILE A 204 27.36 29.48 8.97
N ASN A 205 28.50 30.01 9.42
CA ASN A 205 28.49 31.19 10.28
C ASN A 205 27.94 32.44 9.59
N GLY A 206 27.54 33.42 10.39
CA GLY A 206 26.93 34.66 9.89
C GLY A 206 27.88 35.53 9.06
N LYS A 207 29.19 35.27 9.08
CA LYS A 207 30.15 35.97 8.20
C LYS A 207 30.07 35.43 6.77
N ASN A 208 29.92 34.12 6.61
CA ASN A 208 29.92 33.43 5.32
C ASN A 208 28.52 33.31 4.70
N LYS A 209 27.46 33.29 5.52
CA LYS A 209 26.07 33.34 5.07
C LYS A 209 25.26 34.27 5.98
N PRO A 210 25.35 35.59 5.75
CA PRO A 210 24.77 36.56 6.66
C PRO A 210 23.25 36.58 6.58
N ASN A 211 22.60 36.58 7.75
CA ASN A 211 21.21 36.99 7.88
C ASN A 211 21.12 38.36 8.56
N TYR A 212 20.61 39.35 7.83
CA TYR A 212 20.38 40.70 8.33
C TYR A 212 18.87 40.87 8.60
N GLY A 213 18.52 41.41 9.77
CA GLY A 213 17.15 41.48 10.28
C GLY A 213 16.76 40.31 11.18
N ASP A 214 15.47 40.02 11.23
CA ASP A 214 14.91 38.93 12.02
C ASP A 214 15.36 37.56 11.49
N GLY A 215 15.43 36.60 12.40
CA GLY A 215 15.64 35.21 12.09
C GLY A 215 14.38 34.56 11.55
N TYR A 216 14.54 33.38 10.97
CA TYR A 216 13.40 32.57 10.55
C TYR A 216 13.74 31.09 10.58
N VAL A 217 12.69 30.28 10.66
CA VAL A 217 12.74 28.83 10.52
C VAL A 217 11.86 28.42 9.36
N LYS A 218 12.45 27.67 8.43
CA LYS A 218 11.78 27.17 7.24
C LYS A 218 11.80 25.65 7.26
N ILE A 219 10.63 25.05 7.08
CA ILE A 219 10.46 23.60 6.95
C ILE A 219 9.95 23.32 5.55
N THR A 220 10.66 22.47 4.81
CA THR A 220 10.27 21.96 3.49
C THR A 220 10.28 20.44 3.49
N TYR A 221 9.69 19.84 2.46
CA TYR A 221 9.76 18.40 2.24
C TYR A 221 9.99 18.08 0.77
N ASP A 222 10.69 16.98 0.53
CA ASP A 222 10.87 16.43 -0.81
C ASP A 222 9.69 15.55 -1.20
N TYR A 223 9.24 14.71 -0.26
CA TYR A 223 8.05 13.87 -0.41
C TYR A 223 7.45 13.53 0.95
N LEU A 224 6.14 13.33 0.95
CA LEU A 224 5.38 12.77 2.07
C LEU A 224 4.96 11.35 1.72
N CYS A 225 5.00 10.44 2.69
CA CYS A 225 4.48 9.10 2.48
C CYS A 225 2.96 9.13 2.26
N ILE A 226 2.46 8.12 1.54
CA ILE A 226 1.02 7.91 1.36
C ILE A 226 0.34 7.65 2.72
N SER A 227 -0.98 7.82 2.78
CA SER A 227 -1.77 7.56 3.99
C SER A 227 -1.47 6.18 4.58
N ASN A 228 -1.42 6.10 5.91
CA ASN A 228 -1.17 4.87 6.68
C ASN A 228 0.21 4.23 6.44
N CYS A 229 1.12 4.93 5.77
CA CYS A 229 2.49 4.51 5.55
C CYS A 229 3.44 5.22 6.53
N ILE A 230 4.28 4.44 7.22
CA ILE A 230 5.24 4.97 8.19
C ILE A 230 6.68 4.99 7.67
N ASP A 231 6.93 4.33 6.54
CA ASP A 231 8.23 4.32 5.86
C ASP A 231 8.06 4.20 4.35
N CYS A 232 8.63 5.13 3.61
CA CYS A 232 8.61 5.21 2.15
C CYS A 232 9.88 5.88 1.60
N ASP A 233 10.19 5.59 0.34
CA ASP A 233 11.28 6.24 -0.40
C ASP A 233 10.78 7.26 -1.44
N ASN A 234 9.46 7.33 -1.62
CA ASN A 234 8.77 8.31 -2.47
C ASN A 234 7.31 8.44 -2.03
N GLY A 235 6.63 9.48 -2.52
CA GLY A 235 5.23 9.74 -2.18
C GLY A 235 4.18 8.87 -2.88
N SER A 236 4.57 7.76 -3.52
CA SER A 236 3.64 6.89 -4.26
C SER A 236 3.71 5.42 -3.87
N SER A 237 4.72 5.01 -3.10
CA SER A 237 4.92 3.63 -2.69
C SER A 237 5.32 3.55 -1.22
N CYS A 238 4.85 2.52 -0.53
CA CYS A 238 5.11 2.31 0.87
C CYS A 238 5.95 1.06 1.11
N ASN A 239 6.98 1.20 1.94
CA ASN A 239 7.81 0.11 2.39
C ASN A 239 7.19 -0.58 3.61
N LYS A 240 6.63 0.20 4.53
CA LYS A 240 6.03 -0.30 5.78
C LYS A 240 4.78 0.48 6.18
N CYS A 241 3.68 -0.23 6.38
CA CYS A 241 2.43 0.33 6.90
C CYS A 241 2.50 0.55 8.41
N ASP A 242 1.60 1.39 8.93
CA ASP A 242 1.33 1.47 10.36
C ASP A 242 0.83 0.12 10.93
N SER A 243 0.64 0.04 12.24
CA SER A 243 0.26 -1.21 12.92
C SER A 243 -1.17 -1.68 12.63
N SER A 244 -2.03 -0.85 12.05
CA SER A 244 -3.44 -1.18 11.79
C SER A 244 -3.72 -1.53 10.32
N HIS A 245 -2.73 -1.40 9.43
CA HIS A 245 -2.87 -1.66 8.01
C HIS A 245 -1.91 -2.74 7.49
N VAL A 246 -2.35 -3.41 6.42
CA VAL A 246 -1.55 -4.39 5.69
C VAL A 246 -1.06 -3.81 4.37
N LYS A 247 0.15 -4.20 3.98
CA LYS A 247 0.74 -3.78 2.71
C LYS A 247 0.16 -4.62 1.58
N TYR A 248 -0.35 -3.98 0.53
CA TYR A 248 -0.75 -4.64 -0.70
C TYR A 248 -0.36 -3.77 -1.90
N LYS A 249 0.39 -4.33 -2.86
CA LYS A 249 0.88 -3.61 -4.05
C LYS A 249 1.55 -2.27 -3.70
N ASN A 250 2.42 -2.28 -2.68
CA ASN A 250 3.11 -1.11 -2.12
C ASN A 250 2.21 0.00 -1.56
N LYS A 251 0.98 -0.35 -1.14
CA LYS A 251 0.04 0.58 -0.50
C LYS A 251 -0.51 0.04 0.81
N CYS A 252 -1.01 0.96 1.65
CA CYS A 252 -1.54 0.67 2.99
C CYS A 252 -3.02 1.09 3.09
N GLU A 253 -3.82 0.68 2.12
CA GLU A 253 -5.24 1.07 2.01
C GLU A 253 -6.18 0.17 2.83
N TYR A 254 -5.70 -1.01 3.26
CA TYR A 254 -6.53 -2.04 3.88
C TYR A 254 -6.09 -2.37 5.30
N GLN A 255 -7.07 -2.62 6.20
CA GLN A 255 -6.82 -3.13 7.55
C GLN A 255 -6.65 -4.66 7.57
N SER A 256 -7.19 -5.35 6.56
CA SER A 256 -7.06 -6.80 6.36
C SER A 256 -7.00 -7.10 4.88
N CYS A 257 -6.38 -8.22 4.50
CA CYS A 257 -6.16 -8.53 3.09
C CYS A 257 -7.48 -8.64 2.31
N PRO A 258 -7.62 -7.93 1.17
CA PRO A 258 -8.84 -7.94 0.37
C PRO A 258 -9.11 -9.33 -0.24
N ASN A 259 -10.30 -9.51 -0.82
CA ASN A 259 -10.63 -10.76 -1.54
C ASN A 259 -9.61 -11.05 -2.65
N SER A 260 -9.48 -12.32 -3.01
CA SER A 260 -8.49 -12.84 -3.95
C SER A 260 -7.03 -12.61 -3.51
N THR A 261 -6.80 -12.40 -2.20
CA THR A 261 -5.46 -12.32 -1.62
C THR A 261 -5.36 -13.14 -0.32
N PHE A 262 -4.14 -13.42 0.13
CA PHE A 262 -3.84 -14.06 1.40
C PHE A 262 -2.72 -13.32 2.14
N GLN A 263 -2.74 -13.37 3.47
CA GLN A 263 -1.80 -12.63 4.32
C GLN A 263 -0.58 -13.48 4.68
N VAL A 264 0.61 -12.90 4.57
CA VAL A 264 1.86 -13.43 5.15
C VAL A 264 2.52 -12.31 5.94
N GLY A 265 2.57 -12.44 7.27
CA GLY A 265 3.02 -11.36 8.14
C GLY A 265 2.10 -10.14 8.05
N THR A 266 2.62 -9.00 7.60
CA THR A 266 1.89 -7.73 7.42
C THR A 266 1.65 -7.40 5.95
N GLU A 267 1.86 -8.34 5.04
CA GLU A 267 1.73 -8.13 3.59
C GLU A 267 0.72 -9.12 2.98
N CYS A 268 0.00 -8.63 1.98
CA CYS A 268 -1.00 -9.38 1.22
C CYS A 268 -0.42 -9.79 -0.13
N PHE A 269 -0.64 -11.06 -0.48
CA PHE A 269 -0.21 -11.65 -1.73
C PHE A 269 -1.42 -12.12 -2.53
N ASP A 270 -1.38 -11.95 -3.85
CA ASP A 270 -2.46 -12.39 -4.72
C ASP A 270 -2.63 -13.91 -4.64
N CYS A 271 -3.88 -14.37 -4.56
CA CYS A 271 -4.22 -15.76 -4.78
C CYS A 271 -3.89 -16.17 -6.23
N ARG A 272 -3.90 -17.48 -6.48
CA ARG A 272 -3.82 -18.00 -7.86
C ARG A 272 -5.01 -17.49 -8.69
N SER A 273 -4.84 -17.42 -10.01
CA SER A 273 -5.89 -16.99 -10.94
C SER A 273 -7.22 -17.70 -10.71
N ASN A 274 -8.32 -16.94 -10.80
CA ASN A 274 -9.71 -17.40 -10.67
C ASN A 274 -10.09 -17.87 -9.25
N CYS A 275 -9.27 -17.54 -8.24
CA CYS A 275 -9.50 -17.91 -6.85
C CYS A 275 -9.97 -16.70 -6.02
N GLU A 276 -11.18 -16.78 -5.47
CA GLU A 276 -11.79 -15.73 -4.62
C GLU A 276 -11.19 -15.75 -3.21
N LYS A 277 -10.93 -16.94 -2.66
CA LYS A 277 -10.31 -17.12 -1.34
C LYS A 277 -9.29 -18.23 -1.39
N CYS A 278 -8.11 -17.97 -0.86
CA CYS A 278 -7.04 -18.95 -0.77
C CYS A 278 -6.39 -18.96 0.62
N ARG A 279 -5.77 -20.08 0.96
CA ARG A 279 -4.96 -20.20 2.19
C ARG A 279 -3.51 -19.78 1.96
N ASN A 280 -3.00 -20.01 0.76
CA ASN A 280 -1.66 -19.67 0.29
C ASN A 280 -1.70 -19.53 -1.24
N SER A 281 -0.55 -19.28 -1.87
CA SER A 281 -0.42 -19.08 -3.32
C SER A 281 -0.86 -20.28 -4.19
N THR A 282 -0.96 -21.48 -3.62
CA THR A 282 -1.29 -22.73 -4.35
C THR A 282 -2.64 -23.35 -3.98
N THR A 283 -3.16 -23.05 -2.79
CA THR A 283 -4.34 -23.72 -2.23
C THR A 283 -5.53 -22.77 -2.24
N CYS A 284 -6.37 -22.90 -3.27
CA CYS A 284 -7.66 -22.22 -3.33
C CYS A 284 -8.69 -22.92 -2.43
N THR A 285 -9.47 -22.14 -1.69
CA THR A 285 -10.59 -22.65 -0.86
C THR A 285 -11.95 -22.25 -1.41
N ARG A 286 -12.00 -21.28 -2.33
CA ARG A 286 -13.22 -20.84 -3.00
C ARG A 286 -12.90 -20.17 -4.34
N CYS A 287 -13.52 -20.64 -5.40
CA CYS A 287 -13.36 -20.06 -6.74
C CYS A 287 -14.23 -18.84 -6.96
N GLU A 288 -13.75 -17.94 -7.82
CA GLU A 288 -14.49 -16.79 -8.32
C GLU A 288 -15.76 -17.22 -9.06
N GLN A 289 -16.71 -16.29 -9.20
CA GLN A 289 -17.96 -16.56 -9.91
C GLN A 289 -17.68 -16.96 -11.37
N GLY A 290 -18.30 -18.07 -11.82
CA GLY A 290 -18.08 -18.65 -13.14
C GLY A 290 -16.98 -19.71 -13.21
N PHE A 291 -16.27 -19.97 -12.11
CA PHE A 291 -15.28 -21.05 -11.99
C PHE A 291 -15.68 -22.09 -10.95
N PHE A 292 -15.15 -23.29 -11.11
CA PHE A 292 -15.45 -24.45 -10.28
C PHE A 292 -14.16 -25.04 -9.68
N MET A 293 -14.20 -25.39 -8.41
CA MET A 293 -13.07 -25.99 -7.70
C MET A 293 -12.91 -27.45 -8.10
N LYS A 294 -11.76 -27.80 -8.69
CA LYS A 294 -11.36 -29.18 -9.00
C LYS A 294 -10.03 -29.46 -8.32
N GLY A 295 -10.07 -30.17 -7.20
CA GLY A 295 -8.91 -30.30 -6.32
C GLY A 295 -8.58 -28.95 -5.67
N ASN A 296 -7.40 -28.41 -5.95
CA ASN A 296 -6.94 -27.11 -5.43
C ASN A 296 -6.96 -25.98 -6.48
N GLU A 297 -7.49 -26.25 -7.67
CA GLU A 297 -7.50 -25.31 -8.80
C GLU A 297 -8.93 -24.91 -9.19
N CYS A 298 -9.07 -23.72 -9.77
CA CYS A 298 -10.32 -23.18 -10.26
C CYS A 298 -10.36 -23.24 -11.78
N VAL A 299 -11.30 -24.02 -12.31
CA VAL A 299 -11.46 -24.26 -13.76
C VAL A 299 -12.79 -23.72 -14.26
N SER A 300 -12.84 -23.26 -15.52
CA SER A 300 -14.07 -22.76 -16.14
C SER A 300 -15.04 -23.88 -16.53
N SER A 301 -14.54 -25.11 -16.67
CA SER A 301 -15.34 -26.31 -16.94
C SER A 301 -14.75 -27.52 -16.21
N CYS A 302 -15.60 -28.31 -15.57
CA CYS A 302 -15.18 -29.50 -14.84
C CYS A 302 -14.69 -30.65 -15.73
N GLY A 303 -15.11 -30.65 -17.01
CA GLY A 303 -14.78 -31.68 -17.99
C GLY A 303 -15.52 -33.00 -17.79
N ILE A 304 -15.13 -34.00 -18.59
CA ILE A 304 -15.74 -35.34 -18.62
C ILE A 304 -15.60 -36.02 -17.23
N GLY A 305 -16.65 -36.71 -16.79
CA GLY A 305 -16.70 -37.44 -15.52
C GLY A 305 -17.01 -36.58 -14.28
N TYR A 306 -17.29 -35.29 -14.46
CA TYR A 306 -17.61 -34.37 -13.36
C TYR A 306 -18.86 -33.53 -13.66
N TYR A 307 -19.71 -33.40 -12.65
CA TYR A 307 -20.82 -32.46 -12.57
C TYR A 307 -20.34 -31.10 -12.08
N SER A 308 -20.81 -30.03 -12.73
CA SER A 308 -20.53 -28.64 -12.35
C SER A 308 -21.57 -28.16 -11.34
N ASP A 309 -21.27 -28.28 -10.05
CA ASP A 309 -22.13 -27.78 -8.98
C ASP A 309 -22.01 -26.26 -8.89
N THR A 310 -23.01 -25.54 -9.44
CA THR A 310 -23.05 -24.07 -9.47
C THR A 310 -23.35 -23.45 -8.12
N GLU A 311 -24.02 -24.17 -7.22
CA GLU A 311 -24.38 -23.67 -5.89
C GLU A 311 -23.14 -23.60 -5.00
N ASN A 312 -22.37 -24.70 -4.98
CA ASN A 312 -21.15 -24.79 -4.19
C ASN A 312 -19.89 -24.34 -4.95
N ARG A 313 -19.98 -24.10 -6.27
CA ARG A 313 -18.86 -23.79 -7.17
C ARG A 313 -17.75 -24.85 -7.12
N VAL A 314 -18.14 -26.13 -7.18
CA VAL A 314 -17.22 -27.27 -7.14
C VAL A 314 -17.47 -28.26 -8.27
N CYS A 315 -16.41 -28.97 -8.68
CA CYS A 315 -16.52 -30.08 -9.60
C CYS A 315 -16.73 -31.37 -8.81
N THR A 316 -17.93 -31.93 -8.90
CA THR A 316 -18.31 -33.16 -8.19
C THR A 316 -18.19 -34.34 -9.14
N ALA A 317 -17.43 -35.37 -8.79
CA ALA A 317 -17.30 -36.56 -9.64
C ALA A 317 -18.66 -37.26 -9.80
N CYS A 318 -18.92 -37.82 -10.99
CA CYS A 318 -20.11 -38.66 -11.20
C CYS A 318 -20.06 -39.87 -10.25
N THR A 319 -21.15 -40.13 -9.53
CA THR A 319 -21.22 -41.26 -8.57
C THR A 319 -21.69 -42.55 -9.23
N VAL A 320 -22.31 -42.44 -10.41
CA VAL A 320 -22.75 -43.60 -11.21
C VAL A 320 -21.54 -44.33 -11.79
N SER A 321 -21.42 -45.63 -11.51
CA SER A 321 -20.36 -46.49 -12.05
C SER A 321 -20.36 -46.49 -13.57
N HIS A 322 -19.18 -46.45 -14.18
CA HIS A 322 -18.99 -46.42 -15.63
C HIS A 322 -19.60 -45.21 -16.37
N CYS A 323 -20.05 -44.18 -15.64
CA CYS A 323 -20.54 -42.96 -16.26
C CYS A 323 -19.40 -42.13 -16.85
N SER A 324 -19.58 -41.65 -18.08
CA SER A 324 -18.67 -40.71 -18.75
C SER A 324 -19.12 -39.26 -18.59
N ASN A 325 -20.43 -38.99 -18.47
CA ASN A 325 -20.94 -37.63 -18.33
C ASN A 325 -22.19 -37.56 -17.43
N CYS A 326 -22.22 -36.61 -16.50
CA CYS A 326 -23.32 -36.36 -15.56
C CYS A 326 -23.58 -34.84 -15.43
N LEU A 327 -24.25 -34.26 -16.41
CA LEU A 327 -24.49 -32.82 -16.54
C LEU A 327 -25.56 -32.29 -15.58
N SER A 328 -26.55 -33.11 -15.25
CA SER A 328 -27.72 -32.67 -14.47
C SER A 328 -27.54 -32.83 -12.96
N ASN A 329 -26.98 -33.96 -12.52
CA ASN A 329 -26.76 -34.32 -11.13
C ASN A 329 -25.68 -35.41 -11.07
N PRO A 330 -24.78 -35.43 -10.06
CA PRO A 330 -23.76 -36.48 -9.92
C PRO A 330 -24.32 -37.92 -9.86
N SER A 331 -25.58 -38.09 -9.46
CA SER A 331 -26.27 -39.39 -9.30
C SER A 331 -27.04 -39.85 -10.53
N THR A 332 -27.04 -39.06 -11.61
CA THR A 332 -27.67 -39.40 -12.89
C THR A 332 -26.62 -39.37 -13.98
N CYS A 333 -26.64 -40.36 -14.86
CA CYS A 333 -25.72 -40.43 -15.99
C CYS A 333 -26.42 -40.04 -17.29
N ASP A 334 -25.75 -39.19 -18.08
CA ASP A 334 -26.21 -38.77 -19.41
C ASP A 334 -25.48 -39.53 -20.54
N ALA A 335 -24.29 -40.08 -20.25
CA ALA A 335 -23.55 -40.90 -21.19
C ALA A 335 -22.62 -41.87 -20.44
N CYS A 336 -22.53 -43.11 -20.93
CA CYS A 336 -21.68 -44.15 -20.33
C CYS A 336 -20.32 -44.24 -21.04
N ASN A 337 -19.33 -44.78 -20.34
CA ASN A 337 -18.07 -45.18 -20.96
C ASN A 337 -18.32 -46.40 -21.85
N ASN A 338 -17.68 -46.47 -23.02
CA ASN A 338 -17.72 -47.67 -23.86
C ASN A 338 -17.08 -48.86 -23.09
N PRO A 339 -17.69 -50.06 -23.05
CA PRO A 339 -18.84 -50.56 -23.84
C PRO A 339 -20.22 -50.55 -23.16
N PHE A 340 -20.39 -49.84 -22.05
CA PHE A 340 -21.63 -49.85 -21.27
C PHE A 340 -22.77 -49.07 -21.94
N VAL A 341 -24.02 -49.48 -21.69
CA VAL A 341 -25.21 -48.82 -22.25
C VAL A 341 -25.94 -47.99 -21.20
N LEU A 342 -26.49 -46.84 -21.62
CA LEU A 342 -27.31 -45.98 -20.78
C LEU A 342 -28.75 -46.50 -20.70
N PHE A 343 -29.21 -46.83 -19.49
CA PHE A 343 -30.55 -47.26 -19.19
C PHE A 343 -31.04 -46.62 -17.89
N ASP A 344 -32.19 -45.94 -17.93
CA ASP A 344 -32.80 -45.27 -16.77
C ASP A 344 -31.82 -44.37 -15.98
N ASN A 345 -31.09 -43.51 -16.71
CA ASN A 345 -30.05 -42.61 -16.18
C ASN A 345 -28.91 -43.33 -15.43
N LYS A 346 -28.70 -44.63 -15.64
CA LYS A 346 -27.59 -45.43 -15.11
C LYS A 346 -26.89 -46.18 -16.23
N CYS A 347 -25.63 -46.51 -16.00
CA CYS A 347 -24.90 -47.40 -16.90
C CYS A 347 -25.15 -48.85 -16.50
N ALA A 348 -25.86 -49.56 -17.36
CA ALA A 348 -26.04 -51.00 -17.27
C ALA A 348 -24.85 -51.71 -17.95
N ASP A 349 -24.90 -53.05 -18.01
CA ASP A 349 -23.93 -53.89 -18.74
C ASP A 349 -23.85 -53.55 -20.26
N THR A 350 -23.17 -54.35 -21.05
CA THR A 350 -23.01 -54.10 -22.50
C THR A 350 -24.29 -54.29 -23.32
N GLU A 351 -25.35 -54.84 -22.71
CA GLU A 351 -26.64 -55.12 -23.37
C GLU A 351 -27.81 -54.44 -22.66
N CYS A 352 -28.82 -54.05 -23.43
CA CYS A 352 -30.04 -53.46 -22.87
C CYS A 352 -30.93 -54.53 -22.23
N PRO A 353 -31.65 -54.20 -21.13
CA PRO A 353 -32.64 -55.09 -20.54
C PRO A 353 -33.72 -55.51 -21.53
N THR A 354 -34.43 -56.61 -21.21
CA THR A 354 -35.62 -57.03 -21.97
C THR A 354 -36.59 -55.88 -22.14
N HIS A 355 -37.24 -55.81 -23.32
CA HIS A 355 -38.09 -54.70 -23.76
C HIS A 355 -37.37 -53.43 -24.24
N TYR A 356 -36.04 -53.40 -24.25
CA TYR A 356 -35.27 -52.28 -24.77
C TYR A 356 -34.29 -52.76 -25.85
N TYR A 357 -33.92 -51.87 -26.76
CA TYR A 357 -32.88 -52.11 -27.76
C TYR A 357 -31.80 -51.05 -27.67
N ASN A 358 -30.56 -51.45 -27.94
CA ASN A 358 -29.42 -50.54 -27.98
C ASN A 358 -29.45 -49.74 -29.29
N ASN A 359 -29.49 -48.42 -29.18
CA ASN A 359 -29.23 -47.49 -30.27
C ASN A 359 -28.12 -46.54 -29.84
N SER A 360 -26.93 -46.69 -30.42
CA SER A 360 -25.78 -45.81 -30.12
C SER A 360 -25.44 -45.73 -28.61
N PHE A 361 -25.43 -46.88 -27.93
CA PHE A 361 -25.16 -47.04 -26.49
C PHE A 361 -26.23 -46.45 -25.56
N ILE A 362 -27.43 -46.15 -26.07
CA ILE A 362 -28.59 -45.73 -25.29
C ILE A 362 -29.70 -46.77 -25.47
N CYS A 363 -30.31 -47.22 -24.38
CA CYS A 363 -31.41 -48.16 -24.40
C CYS A 363 -32.74 -47.46 -24.65
N HIS A 364 -33.36 -47.75 -25.78
CA HIS A 364 -34.68 -47.24 -26.12
C HIS A 364 -35.74 -48.33 -26.02
N GLU A 365 -36.93 -47.94 -25.57
CA GLU A 365 -38.05 -48.84 -25.40
C GLU A 365 -38.50 -49.42 -26.76
N CYS A 366 -38.81 -50.72 -26.77
CA CYS A 366 -39.42 -51.38 -27.92
C CYS A 366 -40.85 -50.83 -28.18
N SER A 367 -41.37 -51.04 -29.39
CA SER A 367 -42.77 -50.70 -29.69
C SER A 367 -43.76 -51.47 -28.80
N GLU A 368 -44.96 -50.92 -28.65
CA GLU A 368 -46.02 -51.47 -27.81
C GLU A 368 -46.25 -52.98 -28.08
N ASN A 369 -46.48 -53.75 -27.02
CA ASN A 369 -46.68 -55.21 -27.05
C ASN A 369 -45.49 -56.06 -27.53
N CYS A 370 -44.35 -55.45 -27.84
CA CYS A 370 -43.11 -56.16 -28.17
C CYS A 370 -42.31 -56.56 -26.92
N LEU A 371 -41.78 -57.77 -26.85
CA LEU A 371 -40.92 -58.26 -25.76
C LEU A 371 -39.43 -58.01 -26.05
N ASN A 372 -38.94 -58.41 -27.23
CA ASN A 372 -37.56 -58.19 -27.67
C ASN A 372 -37.58 -57.52 -29.05
N CYS A 373 -36.68 -56.57 -29.30
CA CYS A 373 -36.59 -55.88 -30.59
C CYS A 373 -35.14 -55.54 -30.96
N THR A 374 -34.91 -55.26 -32.25
CA THR A 374 -33.60 -54.79 -32.78
C THR A 374 -33.62 -53.32 -33.19
N SER A 375 -34.82 -52.76 -33.36
CA SER A 375 -35.06 -51.33 -33.56
C SER A 375 -36.51 -51.02 -33.17
N LYS A 376 -36.88 -49.73 -33.12
CA LYS A 376 -38.26 -49.29 -32.84
C LYS A 376 -39.31 -50.03 -33.66
N TYR A 377 -39.02 -50.35 -34.92
CA TYR A 377 -39.98 -50.94 -35.86
C TYR A 377 -39.71 -52.43 -36.17
N LYS A 378 -38.79 -53.08 -35.44
CA LYS A 378 -38.39 -54.47 -35.73
C LYS A 378 -38.38 -55.32 -34.47
N CYS A 379 -39.56 -55.79 -34.12
CA CYS A 379 -39.80 -56.72 -33.03
C CYS A 379 -39.38 -58.15 -33.41
N THR A 380 -38.79 -58.89 -32.46
CA THR A 380 -38.35 -60.29 -32.62
C THR A 380 -39.15 -61.26 -31.74
N ALA A 381 -39.80 -60.79 -30.67
CA ALA A 381 -40.72 -61.57 -29.85
C ALA A 381 -41.83 -60.67 -29.29
N CYS A 382 -43.09 -61.13 -29.24
CA CYS A 382 -44.21 -60.38 -28.62
C CYS A 382 -44.39 -60.74 -27.13
N ARG A 383 -44.91 -59.81 -26.31
CA ARG A 383 -45.11 -60.00 -24.85
C ARG A 383 -46.14 -61.07 -24.48
N SER A 384 -47.07 -61.36 -25.39
CA SER A 384 -48.15 -62.33 -25.18
C SER A 384 -48.41 -63.14 -26.44
N THR A 385 -48.87 -64.38 -26.26
CA THR A 385 -49.29 -65.29 -27.33
C THR A 385 -50.47 -64.76 -28.14
N SER A 386 -51.19 -63.75 -27.63
CA SER A 386 -52.29 -63.07 -28.33
C SER A 386 -51.82 -62.13 -29.44
N PHE A 387 -50.53 -61.91 -29.62
CA PHE A 387 -49.96 -61.01 -30.63
C PHE A 387 -49.01 -61.75 -31.59
N ARG A 388 -48.97 -61.33 -32.86
CA ARG A 388 -47.98 -61.78 -33.84
C ARG A 388 -47.30 -60.60 -34.53
N ILE A 389 -46.04 -60.79 -34.90
CA ILE A 389 -45.25 -59.82 -35.65
C ILE A 389 -45.81 -59.74 -37.07
N ASN A 390 -46.21 -58.55 -37.50
CA ASN A 390 -46.72 -58.29 -38.84
C ASN A 390 -45.57 -58.03 -39.85
N LYS A 391 -45.91 -57.84 -41.13
CA LYS A 391 -44.92 -57.52 -42.19
C LYS A 391 -44.15 -56.22 -41.97
N LYS A 392 -44.67 -55.32 -41.13
CA LYS A 392 -44.04 -54.04 -40.76
C LYS A 392 -43.18 -54.16 -39.49
N GLY A 393 -43.00 -55.38 -38.95
CA GLY A 393 -42.16 -55.64 -37.78
C GLY A 393 -42.77 -55.30 -36.42
N ASN A 394 -44.09 -55.05 -36.33
CA ASN A 394 -44.79 -54.71 -35.09
C ASN A 394 -45.69 -55.85 -34.60
N CYS A 395 -45.88 -55.96 -33.28
CA CYS A 395 -46.79 -56.93 -32.67
C CYS A 395 -48.24 -56.44 -32.76
N THR A 396 -49.07 -57.14 -33.52
CA THR A 396 -50.51 -56.87 -33.65
C THR A 396 -51.35 -58.03 -33.13
N LEU A 397 -52.54 -57.73 -32.61
CA LEU A 397 -53.47 -58.75 -32.11
C LEU A 397 -53.76 -59.81 -33.17
N ILE A 398 -53.76 -61.07 -32.73
CA ILE A 398 -54.24 -62.18 -33.55
C ILE A 398 -55.75 -62.06 -33.62
N ASN A 399 -56.26 -61.56 -34.74
CA ASN A 399 -57.70 -61.50 -34.96
C ASN A 399 -58.21 -62.91 -35.31
N THR A 400 -58.66 -63.65 -34.29
CA THR A 400 -59.22 -65.00 -34.45
C THR A 400 -60.55 -65.02 -35.22
N ALA A 401 -61.11 -63.86 -35.57
CA ALA A 401 -62.29 -63.72 -36.42
C ALA A 401 -62.03 -64.05 -37.91
N SER A 402 -60.76 -64.08 -38.37
CA SER A 402 -60.44 -64.37 -39.79
C SER A 402 -60.09 -65.83 -40.08
N TYR A 403 -60.15 -66.73 -39.07
CA TYR A 403 -59.82 -68.14 -39.19
C TYR A 403 -61.05 -69.07 -39.08
N LYS A 404 -62.27 -68.53 -39.22
CA LYS A 404 -63.52 -69.32 -39.24
C LYS A 404 -64.01 -69.71 -40.64
N ASP A 405 -63.42 -69.19 -41.72
CA ASP A 405 -63.84 -69.49 -43.10
C ASP A 405 -63.00 -70.56 -43.82
N PHE A 406 -62.10 -71.27 -43.12
CA PHE A 406 -61.24 -72.31 -43.74
C PHE A 406 -61.70 -73.75 -43.47
N PHE A 407 -62.86 -73.96 -42.81
CA PHE A 407 -63.38 -75.29 -42.48
C PHE A 407 -64.77 -75.60 -43.06
N ASP A 408 -65.13 -75.01 -44.20
CA ASP A 408 -66.41 -75.29 -44.86
C ASP A 408 -66.33 -75.49 -46.38
N VAL A 409 -65.29 -76.18 -46.88
CA VAL A 409 -65.31 -76.79 -48.23
C VAL A 409 -64.50 -78.10 -48.26
N GLN A 410 -65.03 -79.16 -47.62
CA GLN A 410 -64.65 -80.54 -47.96
C GLN A 410 -65.87 -81.46 -48.00
N THR A 411 -66.87 -81.11 -48.83
CA THR A 411 -67.83 -82.08 -49.37
C THR A 411 -68.56 -81.46 -50.55
N PHE A 412 -68.07 -81.64 -51.78
CA PHE A 412 -68.94 -81.97 -52.93
C PHE A 412 -68.13 -82.57 -54.09
N SER A 413 -68.26 -83.90 -54.20
CA SER A 413 -68.37 -84.67 -55.46
C SER A 413 -67.22 -84.67 -56.47
N ARG A 414 -66.34 -85.68 -56.34
CA ARG A 414 -65.79 -86.40 -57.49
C ARG A 414 -66.80 -87.41 -58.01
N ARG A 415 -67.31 -87.22 -59.23
CA ARG A 415 -67.90 -88.26 -60.10
C ARG A 415 -67.84 -87.73 -61.54
N ILE A 416 -67.49 -88.41 -62.62
CA ILE A 416 -67.07 -89.77 -63.06
C ILE A 416 -66.39 -89.47 -64.43
N GLN A 417 -65.44 -90.25 -64.96
CA GLN A 417 -65.73 -91.26 -65.99
C GLN A 417 -64.42 -91.89 -66.50
N LYS A 418 -64.38 -93.22 -66.34
CA LYS A 418 -64.00 -94.25 -67.33
C LYS A 418 -62.59 -94.26 -67.95
N ASN A 419 -62.02 -95.46 -67.80
CA ASN A 419 -61.35 -96.29 -68.82
C ASN A 419 -59.87 -96.02 -69.14
N ARG A 420 -59.02 -96.79 -68.44
CA ARG A 420 -58.23 -97.94 -68.93
C ARG A 420 -57.84 -98.01 -70.43
N ASN A 421 -56.58 -98.41 -70.60
CA ASN A 421 -55.89 -99.14 -71.70
C ASN A 421 -54.70 -98.28 -72.20
N ILE A 422 -53.45 -98.73 -72.22
CA ILE A 422 -52.86 -100.05 -72.51
C ILE A 422 -51.68 -100.30 -71.57
#